data_AF-A0A1I7T7F1-F1
#
_entry.id   AF-A0A1I7T7F1-F1
#
_cell.length_a   1.000
_cell.length_b   1.000
_cell.length_c   1.000
_cell.angle_alpha   90.00
_cell.angle_beta   90.00
_cell.angle_gamma   90.00
#
_symmetry.space_group_name_H-M   'P 1'
#
loop_
_entity.id
_entity.type
_entity.pdbx_description
1 polymer ?
#
loop_
_entity_poly.entity_id
_entity_poly.type
_entity_poly.pdbx_seq_one_letter_code
_entity_poly.pdbx_strand_id
1 'polypeptide(L)'
;MIEFLHKWKCSNETSIDLEGCIGQLTQDLVKENLWGKEDADLMEMFLKDLKVMGFKFPELIGDDYTDPYAPSTNEKSRDVNCRRMHLEFDLIDPKKEVTIEVQKAVDKINYFGDLVEWCNETGYSNLSKTFPSPEQLQKEHDDSYVLQKDKNTVLIAVNNFPWKYGIGLIQRLYQPYFASIIFCGSWYPNQIEDEDNFTSTIHPVNYIHMNPAEMTRGYFGYHCLTLVKEMGLSNVEGYFFMADDTVFNIWQRIDYSRVHHLLGYRNSSGGWWNGGYG
;
A
#
# COMPACT_ATOMS: atom_id res chain seq x y z
N MET A 1 1.07 -18.75 -21.22
CA MET A 1 0.31 -17.49 -21.40
C MET A 1 1.07 -16.26 -20.91
N ILE A 2 1.39 -16.13 -19.61
CA ILE A 2 2.08 -14.93 -19.06
C ILE A 2 3.41 -14.64 -19.78
N GLU A 3 4.24 -15.68 -19.98
CA GLU A 3 5.53 -15.52 -20.67
C GLU A 3 5.36 -15.07 -22.13
N PHE A 4 4.33 -15.56 -22.83
CA PHE A 4 4.00 -15.14 -24.19
C PHE A 4 3.62 -13.66 -24.21
N LEU A 5 2.66 -13.26 -23.35
CA LEU A 5 2.20 -11.88 -23.27
C LEU A 5 3.33 -10.89 -22.91
N HIS A 6 4.26 -11.31 -22.06
CA HIS A 6 5.41 -10.47 -21.68
C HIS A 6 6.40 -10.24 -22.85
N LYS A 7 6.54 -11.22 -23.74
CA LYS A 7 7.45 -11.15 -24.90
C LYS A 7 6.78 -10.63 -26.17
N TRP A 8 5.45 -10.69 -26.23
CA TRP A 8 4.68 -10.32 -27.40
C TRP A 8 4.84 -8.83 -27.70
N LYS A 9 5.01 -8.50 -28.98
CA LYS A 9 5.10 -7.13 -29.48
C LYS A 9 4.17 -7.02 -30.68
N CYS A 10 3.43 -5.92 -30.74
CA CYS A 10 2.65 -5.58 -31.92
C CYS A 10 3.58 -5.27 -33.09
N SER A 11 3.30 -5.81 -34.29
CA SER A 11 4.12 -5.53 -35.47
C SER A 11 3.64 -4.29 -36.21
N ASN A 12 4.55 -3.35 -36.44
CA ASN A 12 4.29 -2.10 -37.16
C ASN A 12 3.89 -2.29 -38.64
N GLU A 13 4.07 -3.49 -39.22
CA GLU A 13 3.76 -3.75 -40.63
C GLU A 13 2.26 -3.91 -40.90
N THR A 14 1.46 -4.26 -39.89
CA THR A 14 0.03 -4.59 -40.02
C THR A 14 -0.90 -3.71 -39.18
N SER A 15 -0.37 -3.01 -38.18
CA SER A 15 -1.18 -2.35 -37.15
C SER A 15 -0.60 -0.98 -36.80
N ILE A 16 -1.24 0.08 -37.32
CA ILE A 16 -0.87 1.48 -37.08
C ILE A 16 -1.53 2.00 -35.78
N ASP A 17 -2.58 1.33 -35.31
CA ASP A 17 -3.39 1.72 -34.16
C ASP A 17 -3.58 0.58 -33.14
N LEU A 18 -4.10 0.94 -31.96
CA LEU A 18 -4.35 -0.02 -30.87
C LEU A 18 -5.30 -1.14 -31.29
N GLU A 19 -6.29 -0.85 -32.14
CA GLU A 19 -7.23 -1.86 -32.64
C GLU A 19 -6.49 -2.95 -33.41
N GLY A 20 -5.63 -2.59 -34.35
CA GLY A 20 -4.84 -3.55 -35.11
C GLY A 20 -3.96 -4.40 -34.20
N CYS A 21 -3.40 -3.83 -33.13
CA CYS A 21 -2.60 -4.58 -32.16
C CYS A 21 -3.44 -5.58 -31.36
N ILE A 22 -4.64 -5.20 -30.92
CA ILE A 22 -5.56 -6.12 -30.23
C ILE A 22 -5.94 -7.25 -31.20
N GLY A 23 -6.30 -6.93 -32.45
CA GLY A 23 -6.64 -7.93 -33.47
C GLY A 23 -5.48 -8.87 -33.80
N GLN A 24 -4.25 -8.37 -33.85
CA GLN A 24 -3.07 -9.20 -34.05
C GLN A 24 -2.83 -10.13 -32.85
N LEU A 25 -2.90 -9.58 -31.63
CA LEU A 25 -2.70 -10.34 -30.40
C LEU A 25 -3.69 -11.51 -30.31
N THR A 26 -4.96 -11.29 -30.61
CA THR A 26 -5.96 -12.38 -30.58
C THR A 26 -5.65 -13.48 -31.57
N GLN A 27 -5.23 -13.15 -32.79
CA GLN A 27 -4.84 -14.14 -33.79
C GLN A 27 -3.57 -14.90 -33.36
N ASP A 28 -2.59 -14.22 -32.77
CA ASP A 28 -1.37 -14.87 -32.29
C ASP A 28 -1.64 -15.76 -31.07
N LEU A 29 -2.56 -15.37 -30.18
CA LEU A 29 -3.03 -16.22 -29.08
C LEU A 29 -3.69 -17.52 -29.59
N VAL A 30 -4.44 -17.45 -30.70
CA VAL A 30 -5.01 -18.66 -31.34
C VAL A 30 -3.89 -19.54 -31.92
N LYS A 31 -2.89 -18.96 -32.60
CA LYS A 31 -1.75 -19.72 -33.16
C LYS A 31 -0.96 -20.45 -32.08
N GLU A 32 -0.78 -19.84 -30.91
CA GLU A 32 -0.10 -20.43 -29.76
C GLU A 32 -1.00 -21.39 -28.96
N ASN A 33 -2.20 -21.72 -29.45
CA ASN A 33 -3.20 -22.55 -28.76
C ASN A 33 -3.57 -22.03 -27.36
N LEU A 34 -3.46 -20.71 -27.15
CA LEU A 34 -3.83 -20.06 -25.89
C LEU A 34 -5.30 -19.65 -25.88
N TRP A 35 -5.89 -19.36 -27.05
CA TRP A 35 -7.30 -19.02 -27.26
C TRP A 35 -7.97 -19.89 -28.33
N GLY A 36 -9.29 -20.03 -28.23
CA GLY A 36 -10.10 -20.61 -29.29
C GLY A 36 -10.31 -19.65 -30.46
N LYS A 37 -10.55 -20.19 -31.65
CA LYS A 37 -10.86 -19.38 -32.84
C LYS A 37 -12.13 -18.53 -32.63
N GLU A 38 -13.12 -19.11 -31.96
CA GLU A 38 -14.38 -18.45 -31.62
C GLU A 38 -14.16 -17.21 -30.73
N ASP A 39 -13.22 -17.28 -29.78
CA ASP A 39 -12.87 -16.14 -28.92
C ASP A 39 -12.21 -14.99 -29.71
N ALA A 40 -11.35 -15.34 -30.67
CA ALA A 40 -10.74 -14.35 -31.56
C ALA A 40 -11.77 -13.70 -32.49
N ASP A 41 -12.70 -14.48 -33.05
CA ASP A 41 -13.78 -13.98 -33.90
C ASP A 41 -14.71 -13.05 -33.10
N LEU A 42 -15.04 -13.41 -31.86
CA LEU A 42 -15.84 -12.56 -30.95
C LEU A 42 -15.13 -11.24 -30.61
N MET A 43 -13.82 -11.26 -30.35
CA MET A 43 -13.07 -10.03 -30.09
C MET A 43 -13.04 -9.14 -31.34
N GLU A 44 -12.88 -9.70 -32.53
CA GLU A 44 -12.91 -8.93 -33.78
C GLU A 44 -14.28 -8.26 -34.00
N MET A 45 -15.37 -8.97 -33.72
CA MET A 45 -16.73 -8.39 -33.75
C MET A 45 -16.88 -7.26 -32.73
N PHE A 46 -16.40 -7.46 -31.50
CA PHE A 46 -16.45 -6.45 -30.44
C PHE A 46 -15.70 -5.16 -30.83
N LEU A 47 -14.50 -5.27 -31.40
CA LEU A 47 -13.73 -4.11 -31.86
C LEU A 47 -14.47 -3.34 -32.98
N LYS A 48 -15.11 -4.07 -33.91
CA LYS A 48 -15.93 -3.47 -34.97
C LYS A 48 -17.14 -2.74 -34.38
N ASP A 49 -17.84 -3.35 -33.43
CA ASP A 49 -18.99 -2.74 -32.76
C ASP A 49 -18.59 -1.45 -32.04
N LEU A 50 -17.44 -1.43 -31.35
CA LEU A 50 -16.91 -0.21 -30.73
C LEU A 50 -16.72 0.91 -31.76
N LYS A 51 -16.15 0.63 -32.94
CA LYS A 51 -16.03 1.61 -34.02
C LYS A 51 -17.38 2.10 -34.52
N VAL A 52 -18.35 1.21 -34.70
CA VAL A 52 -19.71 1.56 -35.14
C VAL A 52 -20.40 2.47 -34.11
N MET A 53 -20.15 2.25 -32.82
CA MET A 53 -20.63 3.12 -31.73
C MET A 53 -19.88 4.45 -31.62
N GLY A 54 -18.89 4.71 -32.48
CA GLY A 54 -18.12 5.96 -32.51
C GLY A 54 -16.93 6.00 -31.55
N PHE A 55 -16.53 4.85 -30.99
CA PHE A 55 -15.30 4.76 -30.20
C PHE A 55 -14.08 5.05 -31.09
N LYS A 56 -13.20 5.92 -30.61
CA LYS A 56 -11.93 6.23 -31.28
C LYS A 56 -10.80 5.54 -30.54
N PHE A 57 -10.15 4.58 -31.19
CA PHE A 57 -8.98 3.93 -30.63
C PHE A 57 -7.83 4.92 -30.54
N PRO A 58 -7.08 4.93 -29.42
CA PRO A 58 -5.91 5.77 -29.28
C PRO A 58 -4.81 5.32 -30.24
N GLU A 59 -3.98 6.27 -30.65
CA GLU A 59 -2.74 5.98 -31.38
C GLU A 59 -1.77 5.23 -30.47
N LEU A 60 -0.97 4.35 -31.06
CA LEU A 60 0.09 3.69 -30.34
C LEU A 60 1.15 4.71 -29.97
N ILE A 61 1.49 4.70 -28.69
CA ILE A 61 2.56 5.53 -28.16
C ILE A 61 3.90 4.92 -28.59
N GLY A 62 4.72 5.69 -29.31
CA GLY A 62 6.05 5.26 -29.75
C GLY A 62 7.05 5.12 -28.61
N ASP A 63 8.16 4.43 -28.85
CA ASP A 63 9.26 4.24 -27.89
C ASP A 63 9.91 5.57 -27.43
N ASP A 64 9.70 6.65 -28.17
CA ASP A 64 10.19 8.00 -27.88
C ASP A 64 9.25 8.83 -27.00
N TYR A 65 8.05 8.33 -26.69
CA TYR A 65 7.14 9.01 -25.80
C TYR A 65 7.66 9.03 -24.37
N THR A 66 7.84 10.24 -23.86
CA THR A 66 8.09 10.46 -22.44
C THR A 66 6.77 10.84 -21.80
N ASP A 67 6.22 9.96 -20.96
CA ASP A 67 5.02 10.26 -20.18
C ASP A 67 5.32 11.45 -19.25
N PRO A 68 4.66 12.61 -19.44
CA PRO A 68 4.90 13.78 -18.61
C PRO A 68 4.45 13.57 -17.16
N TYR A 69 3.65 12.53 -16.89
CA TYR A 69 3.20 12.13 -15.57
C TYR A 69 3.95 10.91 -15.02
N ALA A 70 4.97 10.41 -15.74
CA ALA A 70 5.81 9.35 -15.21
C ALA A 70 6.47 9.83 -13.91
N PRO A 71 6.49 8.99 -12.87
CA PRO A 71 7.21 9.31 -11.66
C PRO A 71 8.70 9.51 -11.98
N SER A 72 9.31 10.51 -11.35
CA SER A 72 10.74 10.78 -11.53
C SER A 72 11.57 9.55 -11.20
N THR A 73 12.49 9.18 -12.08
CA THR A 73 13.49 8.13 -11.84
C THR A 73 14.74 8.67 -11.13
N ASN A 74 14.83 9.99 -10.95
CA ASN A 74 15.96 10.63 -10.28
C ASN A 74 15.77 10.64 -8.76
N GLU A 75 16.22 9.57 -8.11
CA GLU A 75 16.21 9.35 -6.65
C GLU A 75 17.04 10.37 -5.83
N LYS A 76 17.84 11.22 -6.50
CA LYS A 76 18.73 12.21 -5.85
C LYS A 76 18.11 13.60 -5.79
N SER A 77 17.01 13.83 -6.51
CA SER A 77 16.32 15.12 -6.51
C SER A 77 15.37 15.23 -5.32
N ARG A 78 15.18 16.47 -4.84
CA ARG A 78 14.07 16.85 -3.96
C ARG A 78 12.91 17.51 -4.73
N ASP A 79 13.11 17.82 -6.00
CA ASP A 79 12.11 18.45 -6.86
C ASP A 79 11.30 17.37 -7.58
N VAL A 80 10.52 16.60 -6.81
CA VAL A 80 9.70 15.49 -7.31
C VAL A 80 8.22 15.88 -7.28
N ASN A 81 7.61 16.01 -8.46
CA ASN A 81 6.18 16.29 -8.57
C ASN A 81 5.35 15.00 -8.69
N CYS A 82 5.71 14.11 -9.62
CA CYS A 82 5.05 12.82 -9.82
C CYS A 82 5.81 11.72 -9.06
N ARG A 83 5.08 10.91 -8.27
CA ARG A 83 5.62 9.93 -7.33
C ARG A 83 4.98 8.57 -7.50
N ARG A 84 5.74 7.50 -7.21
CA ARG A 84 5.19 6.15 -7.12
C ARG A 84 4.36 6.02 -5.84
N MET A 85 3.14 5.54 -5.97
CA MET A 85 2.26 5.25 -4.84
C MET A 85 1.37 4.05 -5.17
N HIS A 86 0.91 3.38 -4.13
CA HIS A 86 -0.20 2.44 -4.22
C HIS A 86 -1.08 2.66 -3.00
N LEU A 87 -2.38 2.78 -3.24
CA LEU A 87 -3.38 2.91 -2.20
C LEU A 87 -4.55 2.00 -2.55
N GLU A 88 -4.83 1.09 -1.66
CA GLU A 88 -5.98 0.21 -1.66
C GLU A 88 -6.75 0.42 -0.37
N PHE A 89 -8.07 0.54 -0.51
CA PHE A 89 -8.99 0.74 0.59
C PHE A 89 -10.01 -0.39 0.56
N ASP A 90 -10.35 -0.91 1.72
CA ASP A 90 -11.39 -1.92 1.84
C ASP A 90 -12.71 -1.37 1.28
N LEU A 91 -13.20 -1.99 0.21
CA LEU A 91 -14.50 -1.67 -0.34
C LEU A 91 -15.58 -2.32 0.52
N ILE A 92 -16.52 -1.52 0.99
CA ILE A 92 -17.69 -2.00 1.73
C ILE A 92 -18.62 -2.72 0.76
N ASP A 93 -18.71 -4.06 0.85
CA ASP A 93 -19.76 -4.81 0.16
C ASP A 93 -21.04 -4.77 1.02
N PRO A 94 -22.09 -4.04 0.60
CA PRO A 94 -23.33 -3.93 1.38
C PRO A 94 -24.11 -5.24 1.47
N LYS A 95 -23.73 -6.28 0.71
CA LYS A 95 -24.38 -7.60 0.73
C LYS A 95 -23.68 -8.61 1.63
N LYS A 96 -22.53 -8.26 2.22
CA LYS A 96 -21.78 -9.17 3.07
C LYS A 96 -22.50 -9.34 4.42
N GLU A 97 -22.77 -10.58 4.82
CA GLU A 97 -23.47 -10.88 6.08
C GLU A 97 -22.64 -10.51 7.32
N VAL A 98 -21.31 -10.56 7.22
CA VAL A 98 -20.38 -10.19 8.30
C VAL A 98 -20.14 -8.68 8.24
N THR A 99 -20.39 -7.98 9.34
CA THR A 99 -20.12 -6.54 9.42
C THR A 99 -18.61 -6.27 9.38
N ILE A 100 -18.22 -5.09 8.89
CA ILE A 100 -16.82 -4.68 8.78
C ILE A 100 -16.14 -4.69 10.16
N GLU A 101 -16.88 -4.36 11.22
CA GLU A 101 -16.38 -4.31 12.58
C GLU A 101 -16.01 -5.70 13.09
N VAL A 102 -16.81 -6.72 12.78
CA VAL A 102 -16.50 -8.12 13.11
C VAL A 102 -15.32 -8.60 12.29
N GLN A 103 -15.24 -8.26 11.00
CA GLN A 103 -14.07 -8.60 10.17
C GLN A 103 -12.79 -7.98 10.74
N LYS A 104 -12.79 -6.70 11.11
CA LYS A 104 -11.64 -6.07 11.77
C LYS A 104 -11.26 -6.76 13.08
N ALA A 105 -12.22 -7.29 13.84
CA ALA A 105 -11.92 -8.07 15.03
C ALA A 105 -11.28 -9.42 14.71
N VAL A 106 -11.73 -10.11 13.65
CA VAL A 106 -11.07 -11.31 13.13
C VAL A 106 -9.62 -11.00 12.77
N ASP A 107 -9.37 -9.93 12.03
CA ASP A 107 -8.02 -9.54 11.61
C ASP A 107 -7.12 -9.24 12.81
N LYS A 108 -7.63 -8.53 13.84
CA LYS A 108 -6.90 -8.28 15.10
C LYS A 108 -6.49 -9.57 15.80
N ILE A 109 -7.41 -10.53 15.91
CA ILE A 109 -7.14 -11.82 16.57
C ILE A 109 -6.08 -12.59 15.79
N ASN A 110 -6.21 -12.67 14.47
CA ASN A 110 -5.27 -13.37 13.61
C ASN A 110 -3.88 -12.72 13.68
N TYR A 111 -3.79 -11.40 13.50
CA TYR A 111 -2.53 -10.68 13.49
C TYR A 111 -1.83 -10.72 14.85
N PHE A 112 -2.58 -10.61 15.95
CA PHE A 112 -1.99 -10.77 17.27
C PHE A 112 -1.60 -12.22 17.56
N GLY A 113 -2.34 -13.19 17.03
CA GLY A 113 -1.98 -14.61 17.04
C GLY A 113 -0.63 -14.88 16.36
N ASP A 114 -0.41 -14.30 15.18
CA ASP A 114 0.87 -14.34 14.47
C ASP A 114 2.01 -13.78 15.33
N LEU A 115 1.78 -12.63 15.99
CA LEU A 115 2.79 -12.02 16.86
C LEU A 115 3.09 -12.89 18.09
N VAL A 116 2.08 -13.53 18.68
CA VAL A 116 2.27 -14.47 19.79
C VAL A 116 3.09 -15.68 19.34
N GLU A 117 2.85 -16.20 18.14
CA GLU A 117 3.62 -17.31 17.58
C GLU A 117 5.07 -16.93 17.34
N TRP A 118 5.31 -15.77 16.71
CA TRP A 118 6.65 -15.23 16.51
C TRP A 118 7.42 -15.01 17.84
N CYS A 119 6.74 -14.50 18.87
CA CYS A 119 7.33 -14.37 20.21
C CYS A 119 7.70 -15.72 20.82
N ASN A 120 6.89 -16.76 20.60
CA ASN A 120 7.19 -18.10 21.10
C ASN A 120 8.44 -18.69 20.42
N GLU A 121 8.61 -18.50 19.12
CA GLU A 121 9.80 -18.97 18.37
C GLU A 121 11.09 -18.30 18.85
N THR A 122 11.00 -17.06 19.31
CA THR A 122 12.14 -16.28 19.82
C THR A 122 12.41 -16.49 21.33
N GLY A 123 11.70 -17.43 21.98
CA GLY A 123 11.94 -17.83 23.36
C GLY A 123 11.06 -17.15 24.41
N TYR A 124 10.06 -16.36 24.01
CA TYR A 124 9.06 -15.76 24.91
C TYR A 124 7.81 -16.63 25.01
N SER A 125 7.87 -17.69 25.82
CA SER A 125 6.86 -18.76 25.87
C SER A 125 5.62 -18.50 26.74
N ASN A 126 5.56 -17.37 27.45
CA ASN A 126 4.52 -17.10 28.46
C ASN A 126 3.30 -16.34 27.92
N LEU A 127 3.17 -16.19 26.61
CA LEU A 127 2.05 -15.49 25.99
C LEU A 127 0.87 -16.45 25.78
N SER A 128 -0.28 -16.09 26.34
CA SER A 128 -1.52 -16.86 26.17
C SER A 128 -2.03 -16.76 24.74
N LYS A 129 -2.39 -17.90 24.13
CA LYS A 129 -3.15 -17.96 22.86
C LYS A 129 -4.67 -17.94 23.08
N THR A 130 -5.14 -17.66 24.30
CA THR A 130 -6.57 -17.57 24.58
C THR A 130 -7.08 -16.18 24.19
N PHE A 131 -7.68 -16.10 23.02
CA PHE A 131 -8.32 -14.89 22.51
C PHE A 131 -9.85 -14.95 22.72
N PRO A 132 -10.52 -13.80 22.91
CA PRO A 132 -11.98 -13.71 22.87
C PRO A 132 -12.51 -14.08 21.47
N SER A 133 -13.82 -14.33 21.35
CA SER A 133 -14.44 -14.44 20.01
C SER A 133 -14.40 -13.10 19.28
N PRO A 134 -14.44 -13.08 17.94
CA PRO A 134 -14.49 -11.84 17.17
C PRO A 134 -15.62 -10.89 17.61
N GLU A 135 -16.80 -11.43 17.94
CA GLU A 135 -17.95 -10.65 18.40
C GLU A 135 -17.73 -10.07 19.81
N GLN A 136 -17.09 -10.83 20.70
CA GLN A 136 -16.72 -10.34 22.03
C GLN A 136 -15.71 -9.20 21.92
N LEU A 137 -14.66 -9.38 21.11
CA LEU A 137 -13.63 -8.37 20.89
C LEU A 137 -14.19 -7.11 20.21
N GLN A 138 -15.06 -7.28 19.21
CA GLN A 138 -15.73 -6.18 18.54
C GLN A 138 -16.54 -5.36 19.54
N LYS A 139 -17.34 -6.00 20.40
CA LYS A 139 -18.11 -5.32 21.43
C LYS A 139 -17.22 -4.54 22.41
N GLU A 140 -16.15 -5.14 22.93
CA GLU A 140 -15.21 -4.46 23.83
C GLU A 140 -14.53 -3.25 23.16
N HIS A 141 -14.21 -3.36 21.87
CA HIS A 141 -13.65 -2.25 21.10
C HIS A 141 -14.67 -1.17 20.75
N ASP A 142 -15.95 -1.51 20.67
CA ASP A 142 -17.05 -0.55 20.46
C ASP A 142 -17.34 0.27 21.71
N ASP A 143 -17.13 -0.30 22.89
CA ASP A 143 -17.21 0.42 24.16
C ASP A 143 -15.95 1.29 24.44
N SER A 144 -14.87 1.13 23.66
CA SER A 144 -13.62 1.87 23.83
C SER A 144 -13.60 3.20 23.06
N TYR A 145 -13.57 4.32 23.79
CA TYR A 145 -13.43 5.65 23.19
C TYR A 145 -12.23 5.79 22.26
N VAL A 146 -11.06 5.27 22.67
CA VAL A 146 -9.80 5.46 21.92
C VAL A 146 -9.84 4.66 20.62
N LEU A 147 -10.20 3.39 20.70
CA LEU A 147 -10.18 2.50 19.53
C LEU A 147 -11.27 2.84 18.52
N GLN A 148 -12.40 3.41 18.96
CA GLN A 148 -13.40 3.97 18.04
C GLN A 148 -12.88 5.17 17.27
N LYS A 149 -12.06 6.02 17.92
CA LYS A 149 -11.44 7.16 17.25
C LYS A 149 -10.37 6.73 16.25
N ASP A 150 -9.51 5.81 16.65
CA ASP A 150 -8.42 5.32 15.80
C ASP A 150 -8.94 4.70 14.49
N LYS A 151 -10.08 3.99 14.55
CA LYS A 151 -10.75 3.38 13.37
C LYS A 151 -11.05 4.36 12.24
N ASN A 152 -11.21 5.65 12.55
CA ASN A 152 -11.48 6.71 11.58
C ASN A 152 -10.24 7.57 11.28
N THR A 153 -9.05 7.15 11.69
CA THR A 153 -7.80 7.88 11.45
C THR A 153 -6.85 7.08 10.59
N VAL A 154 -5.92 7.76 9.92
CA VAL A 154 -4.88 7.12 9.11
C VAL A 154 -3.57 7.14 9.87
N LEU A 155 -2.91 5.99 9.97
CA LEU A 155 -1.56 5.89 10.51
C LEU A 155 -0.55 6.03 9.38
N ILE A 156 0.36 6.99 9.49
CA ILE A 156 1.48 7.18 8.57
C ILE A 156 2.73 6.64 9.26
N ALA A 157 3.24 5.51 8.77
CA ALA A 157 4.46 4.89 9.25
C ALA A 157 5.63 5.29 8.34
N VAL A 158 6.59 6.02 8.89
CA VAL A 158 7.72 6.58 8.13
C VAL A 158 9.02 5.91 8.47
N ASN A 159 9.85 5.65 7.46
CA ASN A 159 11.20 5.14 7.68
C ASN A 159 12.25 6.11 7.16
N ASN A 160 13.34 6.17 7.89
CA ASN A 160 14.50 6.99 7.59
C ASN A 160 15.39 6.42 6.47
N PHE A 161 15.30 5.11 6.18
CA PHE A 161 16.05 4.39 5.16
C PHE A 161 15.14 3.55 4.24
N PRO A 162 15.68 3.06 3.10
CA PRO A 162 14.95 2.14 2.25
C PRO A 162 14.49 0.88 2.98
N TRP A 163 13.21 0.57 2.88
CA TRP A 163 12.64 -0.64 3.45
C TRP A 163 13.20 -1.87 2.76
N LYS A 164 13.53 -2.89 3.57
CA LYS A 164 13.99 -4.20 3.09
C LYS A 164 13.18 -5.36 3.66
N TYR A 165 12.73 -5.23 4.90
CA TYR A 165 11.95 -6.26 5.60
C TYR A 165 11.12 -5.62 6.73
N GLY A 166 10.25 -6.39 7.38
CA GLY A 166 9.58 -5.98 8.62
C GLY A 166 8.27 -5.21 8.46
N ILE A 167 7.81 -4.96 7.22
CA ILE A 167 6.51 -4.33 6.93
C ILE A 167 5.38 -5.06 7.65
N GLY A 168 5.39 -6.38 7.54
CA GLY A 168 4.34 -7.24 8.05
C GLY A 168 4.14 -7.09 9.55
N LEU A 169 5.21 -6.81 10.31
CA LEU A 169 5.11 -6.59 11.76
C LEU A 169 4.32 -5.32 12.06
N ILE A 170 4.61 -4.23 11.37
CA ILE A 170 3.92 -2.95 11.56
C ILE A 170 2.46 -3.07 11.10
N GLN A 171 2.20 -3.80 10.01
CA GLN A 171 0.83 -4.09 9.57
C GLN A 171 0.06 -4.88 10.64
N ARG A 172 0.65 -5.96 11.18
CA ARG A 172 0.02 -6.78 12.22
C ARG A 172 -0.29 -6.00 13.49
N LEU A 173 0.60 -5.09 13.89
CA LEU A 173 0.42 -4.26 15.07
C LEU A 173 -0.69 -3.22 14.92
N TYR A 174 -0.83 -2.60 13.74
CA TYR A 174 -1.61 -1.38 13.62
C TYR A 174 -2.71 -1.40 12.56
N GLN A 175 -2.53 -2.07 11.43
CA GLN A 175 -3.46 -2.02 10.29
C GLN A 175 -4.94 -2.21 10.69
N PRO A 176 -5.32 -3.18 11.55
CA PRO A 176 -6.74 -3.40 11.83
C PRO A 176 -7.32 -2.42 12.87
N TYR A 177 -6.52 -1.52 13.44
CA TYR A 177 -6.95 -0.49 14.39
C TYR A 177 -7.24 0.85 13.72
N PHE A 178 -6.67 1.11 12.55
CA PHE A 178 -6.84 2.35 11.81
C PHE A 178 -7.83 2.21 10.66
N ALA A 179 -8.18 3.34 10.03
CA ALA A 179 -8.89 3.36 8.76
C ALA A 179 -8.02 2.81 7.64
N SER A 180 -6.73 3.17 7.67
CA SER A 180 -5.68 2.68 6.80
C SER A 180 -4.32 2.96 7.44
N ILE A 181 -3.31 2.16 7.12
CA ILE A 181 -1.91 2.48 7.37
C ILE A 181 -1.25 2.82 6.04
N ILE A 182 -0.47 3.91 5.99
CA ILE A 182 0.29 4.30 4.80
C ILE A 182 1.77 4.31 5.16
N PHE A 183 2.53 3.45 4.50
CA PHE A 183 3.98 3.41 4.62
C PHE A 183 4.59 4.50 3.74
N CYS A 184 5.42 5.36 4.32
CA CYS A 184 6.03 6.46 3.56
C CYS A 184 7.53 6.50 3.78
N GLY A 185 8.28 6.56 2.69
CA GLY A 185 9.72 6.43 2.73
C GLY A 185 10.27 5.92 1.40
N SER A 186 11.57 5.71 1.34
CA SER A 186 12.17 5.06 0.18
C SER A 186 11.72 3.61 0.17
N TRP A 187 10.95 3.26 -0.85
CA TRP A 187 10.34 1.94 -0.98
C TRP A 187 10.57 1.40 -2.39
N TYR A 188 11.14 0.21 -2.46
CA TYR A 188 11.50 -0.49 -3.69
C TYR A 188 10.96 -1.92 -3.56
N PRO A 189 9.80 -2.25 -4.16
CA PRO A 189 9.13 -3.53 -3.92
C PRO A 189 9.98 -4.74 -4.31
N ASN A 190 10.86 -4.58 -5.31
CA ASN A 190 11.81 -5.61 -5.73
C ASN A 190 13.00 -5.83 -4.77
N GLN A 191 13.11 -5.02 -3.71
CA GLN A 191 14.13 -5.14 -2.66
C GLN A 191 13.52 -5.56 -1.32
N ILE A 192 12.19 -5.79 -1.27
CA ILE A 192 11.55 -6.34 -0.08
C ILE A 192 11.80 -7.85 -0.06
N GLU A 193 12.34 -8.32 1.04
CA GLU A 193 12.61 -9.73 1.31
C GLU A 193 11.59 -10.23 2.34
N ASP A 194 10.86 -11.28 1.95
CA ASP A 194 10.02 -12.04 2.87
C ASP A 194 10.90 -13.07 3.59
N GLU A 195 11.41 -12.71 4.77
CA GLU A 195 12.34 -13.55 5.54
C GLU A 195 11.63 -14.69 6.28
N ASP A 196 10.43 -14.42 6.83
CA ASP A 196 9.62 -15.37 7.59
C ASP A 196 8.13 -15.04 7.48
N ASN A 197 7.24 -15.92 7.98
CA ASN A 197 5.79 -15.75 7.88
C ASN A 197 5.23 -14.53 8.66
N PHE A 198 6.01 -13.95 9.58
CA PHE A 198 5.55 -12.94 10.54
C PHE A 198 5.97 -11.50 10.15
N THR A 199 7.15 -11.39 9.56
CA THR A 199 7.75 -10.17 9.00
C THR A 199 7.36 -9.96 7.53
N SER A 200 6.95 -11.04 6.85
CA SER A 200 6.44 -11.01 5.48
C SER A 200 5.33 -10.00 5.31
N THR A 201 5.38 -9.33 4.17
CA THR A 201 4.46 -8.26 3.81
C THR A 201 3.04 -8.79 3.62
N ILE A 202 2.05 -8.11 4.20
CA ILE A 202 0.63 -8.41 3.96
C ILE A 202 0.18 -7.55 2.77
N HIS A 203 -0.24 -8.18 1.68
CA HIS A 203 -0.76 -7.47 0.51
C HIS A 203 -2.27 -7.21 0.65
N PRO A 204 -2.77 -6.05 0.18
CA PRO A 204 -2.03 -4.95 -0.46
C PRO A 204 -1.23 -4.08 0.54
N VAL A 205 -0.20 -3.39 0.03
CA VAL A 205 0.59 -2.43 0.83
C VAL A 205 0.31 -1.02 0.37
N ASN A 206 -0.26 -0.22 1.26
CA ASN A 206 -0.44 1.20 1.03
C ASN A 206 0.88 1.93 1.24
N TYR A 207 1.43 2.51 0.18
CA TYR A 207 2.71 3.19 0.25
C TYR A 207 2.77 4.48 -0.56
N ILE A 208 3.64 5.38 -0.10
CA ILE A 208 4.09 6.57 -0.82
C ILE A 208 5.61 6.52 -0.91
N HIS A 209 6.13 6.41 -2.13
CA HIS A 209 7.56 6.44 -2.34
C HIS A 209 8.11 7.86 -2.14
N MET A 210 9.13 7.96 -1.30
CA MET A 210 9.95 9.15 -1.08
C MET A 210 11.37 8.90 -1.58
N ASN A 211 11.90 9.85 -2.35
CA ASN A 211 13.30 9.78 -2.73
C ASN A 211 14.19 9.79 -1.47
N PRO A 212 15.32 9.05 -1.45
CA PRO A 212 16.27 9.13 -0.35
C PRO A 212 16.75 10.57 -0.05
N ALA A 213 16.86 11.40 -1.10
CA ALA A 213 17.20 12.81 -0.97
C ALA A 213 16.15 13.63 -0.21
N GLU A 214 14.87 13.25 -0.30
CA GLU A 214 13.76 13.90 0.38
C GLU A 214 13.56 13.39 1.80
N MET A 215 13.99 12.17 2.11
CA MET A 215 13.88 11.61 3.45
C MET A 215 15.09 11.97 4.34
N THR A 216 16.29 12.10 3.74
CA THR A 216 17.57 12.43 4.39
C THR A 216 17.67 11.88 5.82
N ARG A 217 17.82 10.56 5.99
CA ARG A 217 17.94 9.90 7.32
C ARG A 217 16.81 10.26 8.30
N GLY A 218 15.60 10.49 7.79
CA GLY A 218 14.41 10.79 8.59
C GLY A 218 14.22 12.27 8.96
N TYR A 219 15.19 13.16 8.70
CA TYR A 219 15.08 14.59 9.05
C TYR A 219 13.83 15.26 8.48
N PHE A 220 13.42 14.83 7.28
CA PHE A 220 12.29 15.39 6.55
C PHE A 220 11.11 14.41 6.47
N GLY A 221 11.05 13.43 7.39
CA GLY A 221 9.97 12.46 7.45
C GLY A 221 8.59 13.10 7.53
N TYR A 222 8.48 14.28 8.16
CA TYR A 222 7.24 15.05 8.23
C TYR A 222 6.65 15.43 6.86
N HIS A 223 7.43 15.41 5.77
CA HIS A 223 6.90 15.63 4.42
C HIS A 223 5.91 14.53 4.00
N CYS A 224 6.05 13.32 4.54
CA CYS A 224 5.04 12.27 4.35
C CYS A 224 3.65 12.70 4.85
N LEU A 225 3.58 13.40 5.99
CA LEU A 225 2.32 13.92 6.51
C LEU A 225 1.70 14.96 5.58
N THR A 226 2.52 15.82 4.95
CA THR A 226 2.01 16.80 3.97
C THR A 226 1.46 16.12 2.73
N LEU A 227 2.17 15.11 2.20
CA LEU A 227 1.72 14.35 1.03
C LEU A 227 0.41 13.60 1.29
N VAL A 228 0.29 12.90 2.43
CA VAL A 228 -0.95 12.18 2.78
C VAL A 228 -2.12 13.14 2.96
N LYS A 229 -1.87 14.33 3.52
CA LYS A 229 -2.91 15.36 3.67
C LYS A 229 -3.38 15.89 2.31
N GLU A 230 -2.47 16.06 1.36
CA GLU A 230 -2.78 16.53 0.00
C GLU A 230 -3.62 15.52 -0.80
N MET A 231 -3.61 14.23 -0.44
CA MET A 231 -4.47 13.21 -1.06
C MET A 231 -5.97 13.44 -0.81
N GLY A 232 -6.34 14.26 0.17
CA GLY A 232 -7.75 14.60 0.41
C GLY A 232 -8.62 13.39 0.80
N LEU A 233 -8.05 12.43 1.53
CA LEU A 233 -8.77 11.26 2.01
C LEU A 233 -10.05 11.69 2.74
N SER A 234 -11.19 11.17 2.27
CA SER A 234 -12.50 11.51 2.82
C SER A 234 -12.86 10.56 3.97
N ASN A 235 -13.75 10.99 4.86
CA ASN A 235 -14.22 10.21 6.01
C ASN A 235 -13.13 9.79 7.01
N VAL A 236 -12.06 10.56 7.10
CA VAL A 236 -11.03 10.41 8.14
C VAL A 236 -11.09 11.58 9.11
N GLU A 237 -10.95 11.30 10.41
CA GLU A 237 -10.95 12.30 11.49
C GLU A 237 -9.56 12.95 11.68
N GLY A 238 -8.51 12.32 11.18
CA GLY A 238 -7.14 12.82 11.31
C GLY A 238 -6.06 11.81 10.93
N TYR A 239 -4.82 12.20 11.19
CA TYR A 239 -3.62 11.46 10.84
C TYR A 239 -2.72 11.30 12.06
N PHE A 240 -2.25 10.08 12.29
CA PHE A 240 -1.13 9.81 13.17
C PHE A 240 0.13 9.67 12.35
N PHE A 241 1.24 10.17 12.88
CA PHE A 241 2.56 10.08 12.28
C PHE A 241 3.49 9.37 13.25
N MET A 242 4.08 8.26 12.81
CA MET A 242 5.06 7.53 13.59
C MET A 242 6.28 7.17 12.75
N ALA A 243 7.44 7.10 13.40
CA ALA A 243 8.63 6.50 12.78
C ALA A 243 8.58 4.97 12.93
N ASP A 244 9.22 4.26 12.02
CA ASP A 244 9.29 2.81 11.96
C ASP A 244 10.01 2.17 13.17
N ASP A 245 10.89 2.91 13.83
CA ASP A 245 11.59 2.53 15.05
C ASP A 245 10.85 2.89 16.36
N THR A 246 9.57 3.27 16.26
CA THR A 246 8.74 3.62 17.43
C THR A 246 7.56 2.67 17.61
N VAL A 247 7.12 2.53 18.86
CA VAL A 247 5.88 1.81 19.20
C VAL A 247 4.81 2.82 19.56
N PHE A 248 3.70 2.78 18.83
CA PHE A 248 2.56 3.65 19.10
C PHE A 248 1.57 2.94 20.03
N ASN A 249 1.41 3.48 21.24
CA ASN A 249 0.49 2.93 22.24
C ASN A 249 -0.96 3.32 21.91
N ILE A 250 -1.57 2.61 20.96
CA ILE A 250 -2.94 2.85 20.45
C ILE A 250 -4.05 2.74 21.51
N TRP A 251 -3.75 2.23 22.70
CA TRP A 251 -4.71 2.15 23.82
C TRP A 251 -4.68 3.40 24.73
N GLN A 252 -3.75 4.32 24.52
CA GLN A 252 -3.64 5.54 25.32
C GLN A 252 -4.51 6.65 24.71
N ARG A 253 -5.33 7.30 25.55
CA ARG A 253 -6.19 8.39 25.10
C ARG A 253 -5.36 9.62 24.73
N ILE A 254 -5.58 10.12 23.52
CA ILE A 254 -5.02 11.38 23.02
C ILE A 254 -6.18 12.38 22.83
N ASP A 255 -5.93 13.66 23.13
CA ASP A 255 -6.90 14.73 22.88
C ASP A 255 -6.78 15.22 21.43
N TYR A 256 -7.69 14.74 20.59
CA TYR A 256 -7.78 15.09 19.17
C TYR A 256 -8.06 16.58 18.89
N SER A 257 -8.47 17.36 19.91
CA SER A 257 -8.66 18.82 19.75
C SER A 257 -7.34 19.60 19.71
N ARG A 258 -6.20 18.94 19.91
CA ARG A 258 -4.89 19.57 19.99
C ARG A 258 -3.87 18.84 19.13
N VAL A 259 -2.95 19.60 18.54
CA VAL A 259 -1.76 19.02 17.92
C VAL A 259 -0.81 18.57 19.03
N HIS A 260 -0.50 17.28 19.06
CA HIS A 260 0.43 16.69 20.03
C HIS A 260 1.76 16.36 19.35
N HIS A 261 2.85 16.97 19.82
CA HIS A 261 4.22 16.61 19.45
C HIS A 261 4.92 15.98 20.67
N LEU A 262 4.83 14.66 20.81
CA LEU A 262 5.52 13.95 21.87
C LEU A 262 6.98 13.74 21.45
N LEU A 263 7.92 14.38 22.15
CA LEU A 263 9.33 14.06 22.03
C LEU A 263 9.59 12.82 22.90
N GLY A 264 10.11 11.75 22.30
CA GLY A 264 10.50 10.55 23.04
C GLY A 264 11.55 10.84 24.13
N TYR A 265 11.75 9.88 25.04
CA TYR A 265 12.75 10.00 26.10
C TYR A 265 14.15 10.18 25.51
N ARG A 266 14.74 11.37 25.70
CA ARG A 266 16.15 11.62 25.35
C ARG A 266 17.04 11.14 26.49
N ASN A 267 17.61 9.94 26.36
CA ASN A 267 18.75 9.57 27.18
C ASN A 267 19.95 10.37 26.68
N SER A 268 20.26 11.48 27.36
CA SER A 268 21.29 12.43 26.94
C SER A 268 22.70 11.85 27.08
N SER A 269 23.20 11.18 26.05
CA SER A 269 24.63 10.90 25.91
C SER A 269 25.18 11.06 24.48
N GLY A 270 24.36 11.47 23.51
CA GLY A 270 24.84 11.79 22.15
C GLY A 270 23.90 12.72 21.41
N GLY A 271 24.44 13.85 20.91
CA GLY A 271 23.69 14.77 20.07
C GLY A 271 23.38 14.14 18.71
N TRP A 272 22.22 13.49 18.58
CA TRP A 272 21.65 13.08 17.29
C TRP A 272 21.16 14.26 16.44
N TRP A 273 21.23 15.47 17.02
CA TRP A 273 20.71 16.74 16.51
C TRP A 273 21.81 17.82 16.58
N ASN A 274 23.01 17.52 16.09
CA ASN A 274 24.08 18.53 15.94
C ASN A 274 24.69 18.42 14.53
N GLY A 275 23.82 18.26 13.53
CA GLY A 275 24.20 18.22 12.12
C GLY A 275 23.72 19.46 11.36
N GLY A 276 24.09 19.56 10.09
CA GLY A 276 23.65 20.66 9.21
C GLY A 276 22.14 20.73 8.95
N TYR A 277 21.35 19.78 9.46
CA TYR A 277 19.91 19.67 9.28
C TYR A 277 19.13 19.69 10.60
N GLY A 278 19.82 19.81 11.74
CA GLY A 278 19.22 19.73 13.07
C GLY A 278 20.13 19.07 14.07
#